data_AF-A0A2J6X0H9-F1
#
_entry.id   AF-A0A2J6X0H9-F1
#
_cell.length_a   1.000
_cell.length_b   1.000
_cell.length_c   1.000
_cell.angle_alpha   90.00
_cell.angle_beta   90.00
_cell.angle_gamma   90.00
#
_symmetry.space_group_name_H-M   'P 1'
#
loop_
_entity.id
_entity.type
_entity.pdbx_description
1 polymer ?
#
loop_
_entity_poly.entity_id
_entity_poly.type
_entity_poly.pdbx_seq_one_letter_code
_entity_poly.pdbx_strand_id
1 'polypeptide(L)'
;MKVEKELKKIRIIIFNNLPLKILSFIVAFLLWMNVTAQTKSKIQVYSYVDVVDIPLDLEVKKIKPDKVKITLEGKLSERTDNLKIKAFVRGDKLKEGKNVIPVEIVLSSSKYRVISVEPENVIIYAYKISNGNEENK
;
A
#
# COMPACT_ATOMS: atom_id res chain seq x y z
N MET A 1 -54.76 33.51 -11.52
CA MET A 1 -53.93 34.72 -11.78
C MET A 1 -52.64 34.84 -10.94
N LYS A 2 -52.57 34.36 -9.68
CA LYS A 2 -51.34 34.41 -8.86
C LYS A 2 -50.25 33.43 -9.31
N VAL A 3 -50.62 32.19 -9.65
CA VAL A 3 -49.69 31.10 -9.99
C VAL A 3 -48.89 31.39 -11.27
N GLU A 4 -49.53 31.96 -12.30
CA GLU A 4 -48.85 32.31 -13.56
C GLU A 4 -47.81 33.43 -13.40
N LYS A 5 -48.02 34.35 -12.45
CA LYS A 5 -47.05 35.40 -12.13
C LYS A 5 -45.82 34.83 -11.42
N GLU A 6 -46.02 33.90 -10.48
CA GLU A 6 -44.92 33.19 -9.81
C GLU A 6 -44.11 32.35 -10.81
N LEU A 7 -44.78 31.62 -11.71
CA LEU A 7 -44.12 30.84 -12.77
C LEU A 7 -43.28 31.71 -13.72
N LYS A 8 -43.79 32.89 -14.11
CA LYS A 8 -43.01 33.85 -14.91
C LYS A 8 -41.80 34.40 -14.15
N LYS A 9 -41.94 34.67 -12.86
CA LYS A 9 -40.86 35.18 -12.00
C LYS A 9 -39.76 34.14 -11.85
N ILE A 10 -40.12 32.87 -11.61
CA ILE A 10 -39.21 31.73 -11.57
C ILE A 10 -38.50 31.56 -12.92
N ARG A 11 -39.23 31.67 -14.04
CA ARG A 11 -38.63 31.59 -15.38
C ARG A 11 -37.59 32.68 -15.59
N ILE A 12 -37.87 33.93 -15.25
CA ILE A 12 -36.89 35.02 -15.40
C ILE A 12 -35.66 34.76 -14.53
N ILE A 13 -35.82 34.28 -13.30
CA ILE A 13 -34.70 33.97 -12.39
C ILE A 13 -33.85 32.80 -12.91
N ILE A 14 -34.49 31.77 -13.46
CA ILE A 14 -33.80 30.59 -13.99
C ILE A 14 -33.03 30.93 -15.27
N PHE A 15 -33.68 31.62 -16.21
CA PHE A 15 -33.12 31.96 -17.52
C PHE A 15 -32.18 33.18 -17.50
N ASN A 16 -32.23 34.01 -16.45
CA ASN A 16 -31.23 35.05 -16.27
C ASN A 16 -29.86 34.42 -15.96
N ASN A 17 -28.82 34.92 -16.64
CA ASN A 17 -27.45 34.40 -16.56
C ASN A 17 -27.32 32.90 -16.87
N LEU A 18 -28.24 32.33 -17.66
CA LEU A 18 -28.20 30.92 -18.04
C LEU A 18 -26.84 30.49 -18.65
N PRO A 19 -26.20 31.30 -19.53
CA PRO A 19 -24.87 30.98 -20.04
C PRO A 19 -23.79 30.88 -18.93
N LEU A 20 -23.81 31.80 -17.96
CA LEU A 20 -22.87 31.77 -16.84
C LEU A 20 -23.10 30.54 -15.93
N LYS A 21 -24.36 30.17 -15.69
CA LYS A 21 -24.69 28.98 -14.90
C LYS A 21 -24.19 27.71 -15.61
N ILE A 22 -24.41 27.59 -16.91
CA ILE A 22 -23.91 26.46 -17.71
C ILE A 22 -22.39 26.42 -17.69
N LEU A 23 -21.71 27.56 -17.90
CA LEU A 23 -20.25 27.63 -17.84
C LEU A 23 -19.73 27.20 -16.47
N SER A 24 -20.35 27.67 -15.38
CA SER A 24 -19.97 27.29 -14.02
C SER A 24 -20.13 25.79 -13.77
N PHE A 25 -21.18 25.19 -14.33
CA PHE A 25 -21.42 23.75 -14.24
C PHE A 25 -20.37 22.96 -15.01
N ILE A 26 -20.03 23.38 -16.23
CA ILE A 26 -18.98 22.75 -17.04
C ILE A 26 -17.63 22.83 -16.33
N VAL A 27 -17.28 24.00 -15.78
CA VAL A 27 -16.03 24.17 -15.02
C VAL A 27 -16.01 23.26 -13.79
N ALA A 28 -17.09 23.21 -13.02
CA ALA A 28 -17.21 22.32 -11.87
C ALA A 28 -17.08 20.84 -12.29
N PHE A 29 -17.71 20.44 -13.40
CA PHE A 29 -17.63 19.09 -13.94
C PHE A 29 -16.21 18.73 -14.40
N LEU A 30 -15.52 19.64 -15.10
CA LEU A 30 -14.13 19.44 -15.52
C LEU A 30 -13.19 19.34 -14.33
N LEU A 31 -13.39 20.17 -13.30
CA LEU A 31 -12.63 20.09 -12.06
C LEU A 31 -12.86 18.75 -11.34
N TRP A 32 -14.11 18.32 -11.21
CA TRP A 32 -14.44 17.00 -10.67
C TRP A 32 -13.67 15.90 -11.42
N MET A 33 -13.78 15.89 -12.75
CA MET A 33 -13.15 14.89 -13.59
C MET A 33 -11.62 14.88 -13.42
N ASN A 34 -11.01 16.05 -13.36
CA ASN A 34 -9.57 16.20 -13.16
C ASN A 34 -9.10 15.63 -11.81
N VAL A 35 -9.83 15.91 -10.73
CA VAL A 35 -9.51 15.39 -9.39
C VAL A 35 -9.69 13.86 -9.35
N THR A 36 -10.78 13.36 -9.94
CA THR A 36 -11.10 11.92 -9.95
C THR A 36 -10.11 11.11 -10.80
N ALA A 37 -9.56 11.69 -11.86
CA ALA A 37 -8.57 11.03 -12.71
C ALA A 37 -7.21 10.85 -12.00
N GLN A 38 -6.89 11.68 -11.02
CA GLN A 38 -5.58 11.70 -10.35
C GLN A 38 -5.50 10.86 -9.08
N THR A 39 -6.63 10.35 -8.58
CA THR A 39 -6.66 9.45 -7.42
C THR A 39 -6.06 8.08 -7.76
N LYS A 40 -4.72 7.96 -7.68
CA LYS A 40 -4.06 6.67 -7.58
C LYS A 40 -4.41 6.04 -6.23
N SER A 41 -4.84 4.78 -6.25
CA SER A 41 -5.20 4.08 -5.03
C SER A 41 -3.95 3.73 -4.23
N LYS A 42 -3.91 4.14 -2.96
CA LYS A 42 -2.94 3.66 -1.98
C LYS A 42 -3.52 2.44 -1.29
N ILE A 43 -2.82 1.31 -1.41
CA ILE A 43 -3.23 0.03 -0.83
C ILE A 43 -2.23 -0.30 0.27
N GLN A 44 -2.72 -0.60 1.46
CA GLN A 44 -1.89 -1.05 2.58
C GLN A 44 -2.05 -2.55 2.75
N VAL A 45 -0.94 -3.28 2.71
CA VAL A 45 -0.91 -4.74 2.88
C VAL A 45 0.08 -5.08 3.99
N TYR A 46 -0.22 -6.13 4.75
CA TYR A 46 0.70 -6.68 5.75
C TYR A 46 1.29 -7.98 5.22
N SER A 47 2.63 -8.07 5.20
CA SER A 47 3.34 -9.29 4.84
C SER A 47 4.15 -9.79 6.02
N TYR A 48 4.24 -11.11 6.17
CA TYR A 48 5.24 -11.73 7.02
C TYR A 48 6.63 -11.55 6.40
N VAL A 49 7.64 -11.46 7.26
CA VAL A 49 9.03 -11.30 6.86
C VAL A 49 9.73 -12.66 6.88
N ASP A 50 10.14 -13.12 5.71
CA ASP A 50 10.94 -14.34 5.57
C ASP A 50 12.44 -14.03 5.61
N VAL A 51 13.26 -14.95 6.12
CA VAL A 51 14.73 -14.81 6.07
C VAL A 51 15.27 -15.78 5.03
N VAL A 52 16.04 -15.26 4.08
CA VAL A 52 16.68 -16.05 3.01
C VAL A 52 18.19 -16.02 3.18
N ASP A 53 18.89 -16.99 2.58
CA ASP A 53 20.36 -17.06 2.60
C ASP A 53 20.98 -17.08 4.01
N ILE A 54 20.42 -17.90 4.91
CA ILE A 54 20.92 -18.05 6.28
C ILE A 54 22.22 -18.87 6.26
N PRO A 55 23.30 -18.40 6.91
CA PRO A 55 24.54 -19.15 7.07
C PRO A 55 24.29 -20.50 7.77
N LEU A 56 24.95 -21.57 7.30
CA LEU A 56 24.76 -22.94 7.79
C LEU A 56 25.08 -23.12 9.28
N ASP A 57 25.87 -22.22 9.86
CA ASP A 57 26.27 -22.24 11.27
C ASP A 57 25.30 -21.52 12.20
N LEU A 58 24.27 -20.83 11.66
CA LEU A 58 23.35 -19.99 12.41
C LEU A 58 21.89 -20.39 12.22
N GLU A 59 21.11 -20.29 13.30
CA GLU A 59 19.66 -20.48 13.31
C GLU A 59 18.96 -19.19 13.74
N VAL A 60 17.93 -18.78 13.00
CA VAL A 60 17.09 -17.64 13.36
C VAL A 60 16.09 -18.07 14.44
N LYS A 61 16.28 -17.59 15.66
CA LYS A 61 15.36 -17.88 16.79
C LYS A 61 14.19 -16.92 16.85
N LYS A 62 14.37 -15.66 16.43
CA LYS A 62 13.34 -14.64 16.56
C LYS A 62 13.49 -13.50 15.55
N ILE A 63 12.38 -13.06 15.01
CA ILE A 63 12.26 -11.86 14.17
C ILE A 63 11.40 -10.86 14.95
N LYS A 64 11.69 -9.56 14.84
CA LYS A 64 10.87 -8.49 15.40
C LYS A 64 10.92 -7.24 14.52
N PRO A 65 9.78 -6.74 14.02
CA PRO A 65 8.47 -7.39 13.98
C PRO A 65 8.39 -8.51 12.93
N ASP A 66 7.52 -9.49 13.16
CA ASP A 66 7.26 -10.61 12.22
C ASP A 66 6.46 -10.16 10.98
N LYS A 67 5.77 -9.03 11.09
CA LYS A 67 4.94 -8.43 10.05
C LYS A 67 5.39 -7.01 9.76
N VAL A 68 5.41 -6.68 8.48
CA VAL A 68 5.67 -5.33 7.98
C VAL A 68 4.46 -4.81 7.24
N LYS A 69 4.17 -3.52 7.41
CA LYS A 69 3.19 -2.80 6.60
C LYS A 69 3.87 -2.35 5.31
N ILE A 70 3.25 -2.63 4.19
CA ILE A 70 3.70 -2.26 2.86
C ILE A 70 2.63 -1.38 2.24
N THR A 71 3.01 -0.16 1.84
CA THR A 71 2.12 0.74 1.11
C THR A 71 2.43 0.68 -0.37
N LEU A 72 1.42 0.33 -1.16
CA LEU A 72 1.51 0.21 -2.62
C LEU A 72 0.72 1.34 -3.29
N GLU A 73 1.27 1.89 -4.37
CA GLU A 73 0.56 2.79 -5.29
C GLU A 73 0.22 2.02 -6.57
N GLY A 74 -1.04 2.07 -6.99
CA GLY A 74 -1.44 1.49 -8.26
C GLY A 74 -2.86 1.81 -8.66
N LYS A 75 -3.21 1.43 -9.90
CA LYS A 75 -4.62 1.38 -10.31
C LYS A 75 -5.24 0.18 -9.62
N LEU A 76 -6.28 0.40 -8.82
CA LEU A 76 -7.09 -0.68 -8.25
C LEU A 76 -7.80 -1.40 -9.41
N SER A 77 -7.16 -2.44 -9.95
CA SER A 77 -7.84 -3.40 -10.82
C SER A 77 -8.63 -4.32 -9.90
N GLU A 78 -9.90 -4.54 -10.20
CA GLU A 78 -10.84 -5.39 -9.43
C GLU A 78 -10.32 -6.81 -9.14
N ARG A 79 -9.23 -7.25 -9.79
CA ARG A 79 -8.51 -8.48 -9.49
C ARG A 79 -7.26 -8.21 -8.64
N THR A 80 -7.44 -7.94 -7.36
CA THR A 80 -6.35 -7.93 -6.37
C THR A 80 -5.88 -9.34 -5.96
N ASP A 81 -6.66 -10.37 -6.30
CA ASP A 81 -6.47 -11.75 -5.80
C ASP A 81 -5.15 -12.41 -6.25
N ASN A 82 -4.54 -11.92 -7.33
CA ASN A 82 -3.27 -12.45 -7.84
C ASN A 82 -2.03 -11.67 -7.37
N LEU A 83 -2.19 -10.68 -6.49
CA LEU A 83 -1.07 -9.88 -6.00
C LEU A 83 -0.29 -10.65 -4.93
N LYS A 84 0.73 -11.40 -5.37
CA LYS A 84 1.70 -12.04 -4.48
C LYS A 84 2.78 -11.04 -4.10
N ILE A 85 2.77 -10.62 -2.83
CA ILE A 85 3.77 -9.77 -2.20
C ILE A 85 4.54 -10.64 -1.22
N LYS A 86 5.87 -10.62 -1.31
CA LYS A 86 6.75 -11.27 -0.35
C LYS A 86 7.72 -10.26 0.23
N ALA A 87 7.75 -10.15 1.55
CA ALA A 87 8.77 -9.41 2.27
C ALA A 87 9.83 -10.39 2.76
N PHE A 88 11.10 -10.10 2.50
CA PHE A 88 12.20 -10.95 2.91
C PHE A 88 13.41 -10.13 3.35
N VAL A 89 14.31 -10.80 4.05
CA VAL A 89 15.55 -10.21 4.55
C VAL A 89 16.70 -11.14 4.22
N ARG A 90 17.81 -10.58 3.74
CA ARG A 90 19.02 -11.35 3.44
C ARG A 90 19.77 -11.68 4.72
N GLY A 91 20.02 -12.96 4.91
CA GLY A 91 20.73 -13.52 6.04
C GLY A 91 22.24 -13.65 5.84
N ASP A 92 22.75 -13.33 4.65
CA ASP A 92 24.15 -13.55 4.23
C ASP A 92 25.20 -12.97 5.20
N LYS A 93 24.85 -11.88 5.88
CA LYS A 93 25.72 -11.18 6.85
C LYS A 93 25.24 -11.27 8.29
N LEU A 94 24.40 -12.26 8.62
CA LEU A 94 23.94 -12.48 9.99
C LEU A 94 25.13 -12.81 10.90
N LYS A 95 25.14 -12.16 12.06
CA LYS A 95 26.05 -12.47 13.16
C LYS A 95 25.28 -13.10 14.31
N GLU A 96 26.01 -13.79 15.18
CA GLU A 96 25.45 -14.25 16.45
C GLU A 96 24.94 -13.06 17.28
N GLY A 97 23.72 -13.17 17.80
CA GLY A 97 23.04 -12.14 18.57
C GLY A 97 22.08 -11.28 17.76
N LYS A 98 22.05 -9.98 18.06
CA LYS A 98 21.07 -9.02 17.53
C LYS A 98 21.57 -8.40 16.22
N ASN A 99 20.83 -8.59 15.13
CA ASN A 99 21.10 -7.99 13.84
C ASN A 99 19.95 -7.06 13.45
N VAL A 100 20.27 -5.90 12.88
CA VAL A 100 19.28 -4.97 12.32
C VAL A 100 19.48 -4.98 10.82
N ILE A 101 18.48 -5.46 10.08
CA ILE A 101 18.60 -5.69 8.63
C ILE A 101 17.39 -5.06 7.91
N PRO A 102 17.61 -4.36 6.78
CA PRO A 102 16.53 -3.80 5.99
C PRO A 102 15.67 -4.88 5.33
N VAL A 103 14.38 -4.57 5.17
CA VAL A 103 13.40 -5.45 4.55
C VAL A 103 13.36 -5.18 3.05
N GLU A 104 13.57 -6.24 2.27
CA GLU A 104 13.40 -6.23 0.82
C GLU A 104 12.01 -6.76 0.44
N ILE A 105 11.45 -6.23 -0.64
CA ILE A 105 10.11 -6.64 -1.11
C ILE A 105 10.21 -7.09 -2.56
N VAL A 106 9.68 -8.29 -2.82
CA VAL A 106 9.46 -8.80 -4.16
C VAL A 106 7.96 -8.76 -4.47
N LEU A 107 7.63 -8.09 -5.58
CA LEU A 107 6.29 -8.04 -6.12
C LEU A 107 6.26 -8.84 -7.42
N SER A 108 5.24 -9.67 -7.58
CA SER A 108 5.04 -10.43 -8.82
C SER A 108 4.43 -9.59 -9.96
N SER A 109 4.02 -8.35 -9.69
CA SER A 109 3.30 -7.49 -10.64
C SER A 109 3.95 -6.12 -10.78
N SER A 110 4.20 -5.71 -12.03
CA SER A 110 4.71 -4.37 -12.37
C SER A 110 3.66 -3.25 -12.30
N LYS A 111 2.39 -3.60 -12.05
CA LYS A 111 1.28 -2.63 -11.98
C LYS A 111 1.24 -1.82 -10.68
N TYR A 112 1.98 -2.25 -9.68
CA TYR A 112 2.04 -1.64 -8.36
C TYR A 112 3.45 -1.17 -8.07
N ARG A 113 3.57 0.01 -7.48
CA ARG A 113 4.84 0.56 -6.99
C ARG A 113 4.84 0.54 -5.46
N VAL A 114 5.91 0.04 -4.85
CA VAL A 114 6.11 0.19 -3.41
C VAL A 114 6.39 1.66 -3.11
N ILE A 115 5.60 2.25 -2.21
CA ILE A 115 5.81 3.62 -1.73
C ILE A 115 6.62 3.58 -0.44
N SER A 116 6.24 2.71 0.50
CA SER A 116 6.85 2.63 1.82
C SER A 116 6.74 1.24 2.44
N VAL A 117 7.68 0.98 3.34
CA VAL A 117 7.77 -0.23 4.16
C VAL A 117 7.95 0.21 5.60
N GLU A 118 7.05 -0.23 6.48
CA GLU A 118 7.04 0.16 7.89
C GLU A 118 6.95 -1.08 8.78
N PRO A 119 7.97 -1.34 9.63
CA PRO A 119 9.27 -0.68 9.67
C PRO A 119 10.17 -1.04 8.49
N GLU A 120 11.09 -0.14 8.13
CA GLU A 120 12.10 -0.36 7.07
C GLU A 120 13.13 -1.42 7.48
N ASN A 121 13.40 -1.53 8.78
CA ASN A 121 14.37 -2.46 9.34
C ASN A 121 13.69 -3.41 10.33
N VAL A 122 14.12 -4.66 10.34
CA VAL A 122 13.72 -5.66 11.32
C VAL A 122 14.91 -6.11 12.15
N ILE A 123 14.62 -6.51 13.38
CA ILE A 123 15.58 -7.07 14.31
C ILE A 123 15.52 -8.60 14.21
N ILE A 124 16.64 -9.22 13.86
CA ILE A 124 16.78 -10.67 13.77
C ILE A 124 17.74 -11.14 14.86
N TYR A 125 17.29 -12.11 15.65
CA TYR A 125 18.11 -12.80 16.66
C TYR A 125 18.53 -14.14 16.10
N ALA A 126 19.83 -14.27 15.81
CA ALA A 126 20.43 -15.50 15.28
C ALA A 126 21.43 -16.06 16.29
N TYR A 127 21.47 -17.39 16.44
CA TYR A 127 22.38 -18.08 17.35
C TYR A 127 23.03 -19.25 16.64
N LYS A 128 24.21 -19.67 17.10
CA LYS A 128 24.85 -20.87 16.54
C LYS A 128 23.99 -22.10 16.76
N ILE A 129 23.96 -22.97 15.76
CA ILE A 129 23.30 -24.27 15.87
C ILE A 129 24.04 -25.06 16.96
N SER A 130 23.41 -25.21 18.12
CA SER A 130 23.91 -26.14 19.13
C SER A 130 23.64 -27.55 18.62
N ASN A 131 24.68 -28.27 18.21
CA ASN A 131 24.61 -29.73 18.07
C ASN A 131 24.37 -30.34 19.46
N GLY A 132 23.12 -30.35 19.88
CA GLY A 132 22.63 -31.05 21.07
C GLY A 132 21.78 -32.22 20.62
N ASN A 133 22.42 -33.22 20.02
CA ASN A 133 21.89 -34.57 19.84
C ASN A 133 23.07 -35.54 19.95
N GLU A 134 23.64 -35.61 21.15
CA GLU A 134 24.12 -36.88 21.68
C GLU A 134 23.13 -37.29 22.78
N GLU A 135 22.69 -38.55 22.70
CA GLU A 135 21.98 -39.32 23.73
C GLU A 135 20.48 -39.05 23.93
N ASN A 136 19.64 -39.85 23.27
CA ASN A 136 19.01 -40.95 24.00
C ASN A 136 18.63 -42.10 23.04
N LYS A 137 19.20 -43.24 23.38
CA LYS A 137 19.11 -44.55 22.75
C LYS A 137 18.23 -45.43 23.63
#